data_AF-A0A2G6P8H5-F1
#
_entry.id   AF-A0A2G6P8H5-F1
#
_cell.length_a   1.000
_cell.length_b   1.000
_cell.length_c   1.000
_cell.angle_alpha   90.00
_cell.angle_beta   90.00
_cell.angle_gamma   90.00
#
_symmetry.space_group_name_H-M   'P 1'
#
loop_
_entity.id
_entity.type
_entity.pdbx_description
1 polymer ?
#
loop_
_entity_poly.entity_id
_entity_poly.type
_entity_poly.pdbx_seq_one_letter_code
_entity_poly.pdbx_strand_id
1 'polypeptide(L)'
;MDKRTHYFVLKPKKQTGSIVALLGSIFILLVLTGCQQNIVANIAEVSEENAAEETVAPTFTLPPTATAAATDLPLPATRIIMPPTLTPIPTSTPAVAHTETAAAVAQEAVVGMETAVSISASPEPTATATATPIPTFTPPALPFTSEEEHYWLKRPIPEGGTVWTDKIYPYGGTKGGTLRPHHGVEFYVNHGTQVIAAASGTVVVAGNDNVIAYGPETNFYGNLVIIELDTEFQGQPVYNLYAHLSDIYVAEGQHVDVEQLIALSGASGIADGPHLHFEVRLGQNNYGTTYNPRLWLYPFPDYGTVAGRVIRGNGSLVEEAPISMDRIDADSHYLATTSYAGTTVNSDAQWHENFVIDDVPMGYYEVIVAVGKRKFKQEIYVFPYRTNFVEIMIED
;
A
#
# COMPACT_ATOMS: atom_id res chain seq x y z
N MET A 1 78.12 -9.31 -20.62
CA MET A 1 78.41 -7.86 -20.73
C MET A 1 77.06 -7.16 -20.66
N ASP A 2 76.34 -7.01 -19.55
CA ASP A 2 76.58 -6.49 -18.19
C ASP A 2 77.15 -5.07 -18.10
N LYS A 3 76.27 -4.14 -17.68
CA LYS A 3 76.44 -3.05 -16.68
C LYS A 3 75.14 -2.22 -16.61
N ARG A 4 74.54 -1.83 -15.47
CA ARG A 4 74.70 -2.14 -14.03
C ARG A 4 73.65 -1.31 -13.22
N THR A 5 73.13 -1.87 -12.11
CA THR A 5 73.08 -1.24 -10.74
C THR A 5 72.05 -0.12 -10.43
N HIS A 6 71.37 -0.01 -9.27
CA HIS A 6 70.99 -0.86 -8.12
C HIS A 6 69.89 -0.14 -7.28
N TYR A 7 69.14 -0.96 -6.53
CA TYR A 7 68.24 -0.65 -5.41
C TYR A 7 68.92 -0.02 -4.19
N PHE A 8 68.16 0.74 -3.37
CA PHE A 8 68.32 0.75 -1.90
C PHE A 8 66.96 0.90 -1.18
N VAL A 9 66.77 0.01 -0.19
CA VAL A 9 65.70 -0.05 0.82
C VAL A 9 66.31 0.42 2.14
N LEU A 10 65.59 1.17 2.99
CA LEU A 10 65.76 1.10 4.46
C LEU A 10 64.46 1.44 5.22
N LYS A 11 64.25 0.66 6.29
CA LYS A 11 63.09 0.54 7.20
C LYS A 11 63.29 1.38 8.51
N PRO A 12 62.29 1.43 9.43
CA PRO A 12 62.09 2.50 10.42
C PRO A 12 62.69 2.23 11.81
N LYS A 13 62.63 3.24 12.71
CA LYS A 13 62.98 3.10 14.14
C LYS A 13 62.00 3.84 15.07
N LYS A 14 61.54 3.12 16.10
CA LYS A 14 60.75 3.54 17.28
C LYS A 14 61.57 4.38 18.26
N GLN A 15 60.91 5.19 19.11
CA GLN A 15 60.96 5.14 20.61
C GLN A 15 60.11 6.28 21.25
N THR A 16 59.10 5.96 22.09
CA THR A 16 59.02 6.13 23.59
C THR A 16 59.14 7.59 24.08
N GLY A 17 58.35 8.18 24.99
CA GLY A 17 57.32 7.77 25.95
C GLY A 17 57.27 8.85 27.07
N SER A 18 56.21 8.85 27.89
CA SER A 18 56.11 9.37 29.28
C SER A 18 55.07 10.47 29.58
N ILE A 19 54.50 10.27 30.77
CA ILE A 19 53.32 10.83 31.45
C ILE A 19 53.77 11.95 32.43
N VAL A 20 52.86 12.87 32.81
CA VAL A 20 52.59 13.40 34.19
C VAL A 20 52.31 14.93 34.29
N ALA A 21 51.20 15.24 34.99
CA ALA A 21 50.87 16.39 35.87
C ALA A 21 50.16 17.68 35.36
N LEU A 22 48.84 17.71 35.64
CA LEU A 22 48.05 18.62 36.51
C LEU A 22 48.53 20.04 36.86
N LEU A 23 47.55 20.99 36.86
CA LEU A 23 47.32 22.24 37.63
C LEU A 23 46.73 23.29 36.65
N GLY A 24 45.66 24.07 36.86
CA GLY A 24 44.82 24.40 37.99
C GLY A 24 44.26 25.83 37.78
N SER A 25 42.93 25.97 37.72
CA SER A 25 42.04 27.10 38.09
C SER A 25 42.24 28.56 37.62
N ILE A 26 41.13 29.21 37.22
CA ILE A 26 40.58 30.55 37.61
C ILE A 26 39.49 30.94 36.56
N PHE A 27 38.19 30.80 36.81
CA PHE A 27 37.23 31.71 37.49
C PHE A 27 37.22 33.16 36.98
N ILE A 28 36.26 33.52 36.09
CA ILE A 28 35.58 34.83 36.11
C ILE A 28 34.09 34.62 35.87
N LEU A 29 33.35 34.97 36.91
CA LEU A 29 31.91 35.14 37.05
C LEU A 29 31.59 36.62 36.71
N LEU A 30 30.57 36.89 35.90
CA LEU A 30 29.82 38.13 36.06
C LEU A 30 28.34 37.93 35.70
N VAL A 31 27.53 38.04 36.75
CA VAL A 31 26.06 38.08 36.80
C VAL A 31 25.65 39.56 36.78
N LEU A 32 24.49 39.88 36.19
CA LEU A 32 23.39 40.68 36.78
C LEU A 32 22.35 40.99 35.66
N THR A 33 21.18 40.34 35.58
CA THR A 33 19.89 40.53 36.31
C THR A 33 18.98 41.64 35.75
N GLY A 34 17.70 41.28 35.51
CA GLY A 34 16.52 42.17 35.42
C GLY A 34 15.96 42.30 34.00
N CYS A 35 14.68 42.05 33.68
CA CYS A 35 13.45 42.08 34.47
C CYS A 35 12.42 41.08 33.92
N GLN A 36 11.76 40.34 34.82
CA GLN A 36 10.40 39.83 34.65
C GLN A 36 9.45 40.76 35.41
N GLN A 37 8.39 41.24 34.75
CA GLN A 37 7.15 41.65 35.42
C GLN A 37 5.93 41.35 34.54
N ASN A 38 4.99 40.69 35.21
CA ASN A 38 3.56 40.51 34.98
C ASN A 38 2.85 41.54 34.07
N ILE A 39 1.93 41.05 33.23
CA ILE A 39 0.60 41.65 33.10
C ILE A 39 -0.46 40.56 33.27
N VAL A 40 -1.43 40.90 34.11
CA VAL A 40 -2.57 40.15 34.60
C VAL A 40 -3.73 40.28 33.61
N ALA A 41 -4.57 39.25 33.58
CA ALA A 41 -5.95 39.16 33.10
C ALA A 41 -6.57 40.34 32.33
N ASN A 42 -7.15 40.04 31.17
CA ASN A 42 -8.40 40.66 30.76
C ASN A 42 -9.39 39.57 30.36
N ILE A 43 -10.38 39.38 31.24
CA ILE A 43 -11.65 38.72 30.95
C ILE A 43 -12.54 39.83 30.37
N ALA A 44 -13.02 39.64 29.15
CA ALA A 44 -14.17 40.36 28.64
C ALA A 44 -15.00 39.38 27.82
N GLU A 45 -16.16 39.02 28.38
CA GLU A 45 -17.30 38.43 27.69
C GLU A 45 -17.67 39.29 26.49
N VAL A 46 -17.83 38.69 25.30
CA VAL A 46 -18.76 39.16 24.27
C VAL A 46 -19.34 37.94 23.53
N SER A 47 -20.58 37.66 23.91
CA SER A 47 -21.72 37.11 23.15
C SER A 47 -21.53 36.00 22.11
N GLU A 48 -22.26 34.91 22.36
CA GLU A 48 -22.85 34.01 21.37
C GLU A 48 -23.47 34.78 20.21
N GLU A 49 -23.01 34.49 18.98
CA GLU A 49 -23.78 34.78 17.77
C GLU A 49 -23.86 33.50 16.93
N ASN A 50 -25.09 32.98 16.83
CA ASN A 50 -25.47 31.85 16.01
C ASN A 50 -25.13 32.11 14.54
N ALA A 51 -24.25 31.29 13.96
CA ALA A 51 -24.14 31.15 12.51
C ALA A 51 -24.92 29.90 12.09
N ALA A 52 -26.01 30.12 11.37
CA ALA A 52 -26.87 29.09 10.82
C ALA A 52 -26.08 28.19 9.85
N GLU A 53 -26.26 26.88 10.01
CA GLU A 53 -25.80 25.84 9.12
C GLU A 53 -26.67 25.88 7.84
N GLU A 54 -26.13 26.46 6.76
CA GLU A 54 -26.82 26.55 5.47
C GLU A 54 -26.46 25.32 4.62
N THR A 55 -27.26 24.26 4.74
CA THR A 55 -27.17 23.07 3.89
C THR A 55 -27.69 23.39 2.49
N VAL A 56 -26.80 23.56 1.52
CA VAL A 56 -27.17 23.65 0.10
C VAL A 56 -26.89 22.31 -0.57
N ALA A 57 -27.95 21.56 -0.88
CA ALA A 57 -27.86 20.35 -1.69
C ALA A 57 -27.58 20.70 -3.17
N PRO A 58 -26.59 20.08 -3.84
CA PRO A 58 -26.40 20.28 -5.27
C PRO A 58 -27.46 19.49 -6.08
N THR A 59 -28.18 20.20 -6.94
CA THR A 59 -29.07 19.62 -7.95
C THR A 59 -28.23 19.10 -9.12
N PHE A 60 -28.24 17.79 -9.36
CA PHE A 60 -27.64 17.20 -10.56
C PHE A 60 -28.63 17.22 -11.74
N THR A 61 -28.25 17.89 -12.84
CA THR A 61 -28.92 17.76 -14.14
C THR A 61 -28.12 16.85 -15.06
N LEU A 62 -28.72 15.75 -15.53
CA LEU A 62 -28.11 14.82 -16.47
C LEU A 62 -28.07 15.41 -17.91
N PRO A 63 -26.99 15.20 -18.68
CA PRO A 63 -26.94 15.58 -20.10
C PRO A 63 -27.75 14.60 -20.99
N PRO A 64 -28.22 15.04 -22.17
CA PRO A 64 -29.08 14.24 -23.04
C PRO A 64 -28.34 13.09 -23.72
N THR A 65 -28.99 11.92 -23.72
CA THR A 65 -28.55 10.69 -24.40
C THR A 65 -28.47 10.87 -25.92
N ALA A 66 -27.30 10.58 -26.50
CA ALA A 66 -27.14 10.45 -27.95
C ALA A 66 -27.60 9.06 -28.42
N THR A 67 -28.59 9.03 -29.31
CA THR A 67 -29.07 7.82 -29.98
C THR A 67 -28.08 7.38 -31.06
N ALA A 68 -27.41 6.24 -30.88
CA ALA A 68 -26.64 5.58 -31.92
C ALA A 68 -27.48 4.45 -32.55
N ALA A 69 -27.57 4.47 -33.88
CA ALA A 69 -28.31 3.51 -34.70
C ALA A 69 -27.61 2.13 -34.73
N ALA A 70 -28.40 1.07 -34.59
CA ALA A 70 -27.94 -0.31 -34.69
C ALA A 70 -27.68 -0.71 -36.15
N THR A 71 -26.55 -1.36 -36.40
CA THR A 71 -26.30 -2.14 -37.61
C THR A 71 -25.99 -3.58 -37.21
N ASP A 72 -26.91 -4.49 -37.56
CA ASP A 72 -26.81 -5.94 -37.39
C ASP A 72 -25.69 -6.54 -38.24
N LEU A 73 -24.77 -7.27 -37.61
CA LEU A 73 -23.93 -8.30 -38.26
C LEU A 73 -23.87 -9.56 -37.36
N PRO A 74 -23.95 -10.78 -37.91
CA PRO A 74 -24.08 -12.00 -37.12
C PRO A 74 -22.73 -12.53 -36.61
N LEU A 75 -22.70 -12.97 -35.35
CA LEU A 75 -21.56 -13.67 -34.72
C LEU A 75 -21.54 -15.17 -35.10
N PRO A 76 -20.36 -15.81 -35.23
CA PRO A 76 -20.25 -17.25 -35.49
C PRO A 76 -20.47 -18.08 -34.21
N ALA A 77 -21.05 -19.28 -34.37
CA ALA A 77 -21.34 -20.20 -33.28
C ALA A 77 -20.09 -20.97 -32.83
N THR A 78 -19.67 -20.77 -31.57
CA THR A 78 -18.64 -21.60 -30.91
C THR A 78 -19.31 -22.63 -30.00
N ARG A 79 -19.03 -23.92 -30.25
CA ARG A 79 -19.47 -25.05 -29.42
C ARG A 79 -18.72 -25.06 -28.09
N ILE A 80 -19.46 -25.10 -26.98
CA ILE A 80 -18.91 -25.35 -25.64
C ILE A 80 -18.82 -26.87 -25.42
N ILE A 81 -17.61 -27.36 -25.10
CA ILE A 81 -17.37 -28.72 -24.60
C ILE A 81 -17.33 -28.63 -23.07
N MET A 82 -18.21 -29.34 -22.38
CA MET A 82 -18.24 -29.40 -20.90
C MET A 82 -17.15 -30.35 -20.36
N PRO A 83 -16.50 -30.05 -19.22
CA PRO A 83 -15.63 -30.98 -18.52
C PRO A 83 -16.43 -32.03 -17.70
N PRO A 84 -15.86 -33.22 -17.41
CA PRO A 84 -16.57 -34.28 -16.71
C PRO A 84 -16.65 -34.06 -15.19
N THR A 85 -17.79 -34.44 -14.62
CA THR A 85 -18.11 -34.46 -13.18
C THR A 85 -17.27 -35.49 -12.43
N LEU A 86 -16.61 -35.09 -11.33
CA LEU A 86 -15.95 -36.01 -10.40
C LEU A 86 -16.94 -36.53 -9.36
N THR A 87 -17.03 -37.86 -9.25
CA THR A 87 -17.77 -38.62 -8.23
C THR A 87 -16.97 -38.75 -6.92
N PRO A 88 -17.59 -38.70 -5.73
CA PRO A 88 -16.89 -38.93 -4.47
C PRO A 88 -16.68 -40.43 -4.19
N ILE A 89 -15.50 -40.77 -3.65
CA ILE A 89 -15.08 -42.11 -3.20
C ILE A 89 -15.53 -42.34 -1.74
N PRO A 90 -16.06 -43.52 -1.36
CA PRO A 90 -16.51 -43.81 0.00
C PRO A 90 -15.34 -44.22 0.91
N THR A 91 -15.36 -43.81 2.19
CA THR A 91 -14.47 -44.35 3.23
C THR A 91 -15.29 -45.03 4.33
N SER A 92 -14.91 -46.27 4.66
CA SER A 92 -15.54 -47.20 5.60
C SER A 92 -15.08 -47.03 7.06
N THR A 93 -16.02 -47.29 7.97
CA THR A 93 -16.05 -47.33 9.45
C THR A 93 -15.03 -48.30 10.12
N PRO A 94 -14.82 -48.34 11.46
CA PRO A 94 -15.83 -48.85 12.42
C PRO A 94 -16.00 -48.13 13.78
N ALA A 95 -17.15 -48.46 14.38
CA ALA A 95 -17.78 -47.98 15.62
C ALA A 95 -17.10 -48.38 16.94
N VAL A 96 -17.43 -47.64 18.01
CA VAL A 96 -17.53 -48.17 19.39
C VAL A 96 -18.87 -47.71 19.98
N ALA A 97 -19.58 -48.67 20.58
CA ALA A 97 -20.93 -48.57 21.14
C ALA A 97 -20.95 -48.01 22.58
N HIS A 98 -22.11 -47.49 23.02
CA HIS A 98 -22.79 -47.76 24.30
C HIS A 98 -24.15 -47.02 24.31
N THR A 99 -25.26 -47.72 24.07
CA THR A 99 -26.23 -48.29 25.04
C THR A 99 -27.35 -47.31 25.46
N GLU A 100 -28.58 -47.73 25.14
CA GLU A 100 -29.88 -47.09 25.32
C GLU A 100 -30.33 -46.95 26.79
N THR A 101 -31.29 -46.06 27.06
CA THR A 101 -32.46 -46.42 27.88
C THR A 101 -33.69 -45.64 27.42
N ALA A 102 -34.77 -46.40 27.24
CA ALA A 102 -36.08 -46.01 26.71
C ALA A 102 -37.02 -45.40 27.76
N ALA A 103 -38.09 -44.74 27.29
CA ALA A 103 -39.47 -45.06 27.68
C ALA A 103 -40.48 -44.32 26.80
N ALA A 104 -41.32 -45.11 26.11
CA ALA A 104 -42.57 -44.69 25.49
C ALA A 104 -43.71 -44.64 26.54
N VAL A 105 -44.85 -44.00 26.21
CA VAL A 105 -46.21 -44.59 26.24
C VAL A 105 -47.23 -43.53 25.77
N ALA A 106 -48.29 -44.05 25.14
CA ALA A 106 -49.27 -43.41 24.29
C ALA A 106 -50.60 -43.00 24.98
N GLN A 107 -51.44 -42.37 24.15
CA GLN A 107 -52.89 -42.57 24.00
C GLN A 107 -53.93 -41.66 24.69
N GLU A 108 -55.06 -41.59 23.97
CA GLU A 108 -56.08 -40.55 23.86
C GLU A 108 -57.22 -40.59 24.90
N ALA A 109 -57.84 -39.41 25.05
CA ALA A 109 -59.28 -39.08 25.13
C ALA A 109 -60.25 -39.88 26.02
N VAL A 110 -60.94 -39.18 26.95
CA VAL A 110 -62.41 -39.20 27.14
C VAL A 110 -62.92 -37.86 27.71
N VAL A 111 -64.12 -37.49 27.27
CA VAL A 111 -64.97 -36.29 27.44
C VAL A 111 -65.62 -36.13 28.83
N GLY A 112 -65.91 -34.89 29.25
CA GLY A 112 -66.94 -34.57 30.25
C GLY A 112 -67.03 -33.07 30.65
N MET A 113 -68.13 -32.40 30.22
CA MET A 113 -68.66 -31.05 30.61
C MET A 113 -68.65 -30.79 32.13
N GLU A 114 -68.70 -29.58 32.72
CA GLU A 114 -69.15 -28.20 32.42
C GLU A 114 -68.46 -27.33 33.52
N THR A 115 -68.17 -26.03 33.42
CA THR A 115 -69.06 -24.89 33.76
C THR A 115 -68.24 -23.58 33.73
N ALA A 116 -68.93 -22.48 33.41
CA ALA A 116 -68.67 -21.07 33.74
C ALA A 116 -67.57 -20.28 33.00
N VAL A 117 -68.10 -19.42 32.13
CA VAL A 117 -67.52 -18.27 31.43
C VAL A 117 -66.76 -17.31 32.36
N SER A 118 -65.58 -16.89 31.93
CA SER A 118 -64.96 -15.61 32.32
C SER A 118 -64.28 -15.00 31.10
N ILE A 119 -64.78 -13.83 30.72
CA ILE A 119 -64.30 -12.97 29.64
C ILE A 119 -62.93 -12.40 30.00
N SER A 120 -61.88 -12.89 29.34
CA SER A 120 -60.53 -12.30 29.37
C SER A 120 -60.24 -11.64 28.03
N ALA A 121 -59.75 -10.40 28.11
CA ALA A 121 -59.56 -9.49 26.98
C ALA A 121 -58.71 -10.06 25.85
N SER A 122 -59.08 -9.70 24.62
CA SER A 122 -58.29 -9.92 23.40
C SER A 122 -56.93 -9.24 23.54
N PRO A 123 -55.79 -9.91 23.29
CA PRO A 123 -54.52 -9.21 23.17
C PRO A 123 -54.58 -8.31 21.93
N GLU A 124 -54.29 -7.04 22.14
CA GLU A 124 -54.08 -6.07 21.07
C GLU A 124 -52.85 -6.54 20.24
N PRO A 125 -52.92 -6.59 18.90
CA PRO A 125 -51.77 -7.02 18.11
C PRO A 125 -50.63 -6.02 18.33
N THR A 126 -49.59 -6.46 19.04
CA THR A 126 -48.34 -5.71 19.14
C THR A 126 -47.79 -5.60 17.73
N ALA A 127 -47.67 -4.37 17.23
CA ALA A 127 -47.02 -4.11 15.96
C ALA A 127 -45.58 -4.61 16.06
N THR A 128 -45.30 -5.77 15.45
CA THR A 128 -43.94 -6.25 15.25
C THR A 128 -43.23 -5.19 14.42
N ALA A 129 -42.20 -4.57 14.97
CA ALA A 129 -41.32 -3.69 14.20
C ALA A 129 -40.73 -4.52 13.06
N THR A 130 -41.23 -4.31 11.84
CA THR A 130 -40.58 -4.80 10.63
C THR A 130 -39.21 -4.15 10.60
N ALA A 131 -38.15 -4.92 10.87
CA ALA A 131 -36.80 -4.44 10.68
C ALA A 131 -36.70 -3.92 9.25
N THR A 132 -36.47 -2.61 9.09
CA THR A 132 -36.09 -2.06 7.79
C THR A 132 -34.81 -2.80 7.41
N PRO A 133 -34.77 -3.53 6.28
CA PRO A 133 -33.54 -4.17 5.86
C PRO A 133 -32.48 -3.08 5.78
N ILE A 134 -31.38 -3.25 6.52
CA ILE A 134 -30.19 -2.43 6.34
C ILE A 134 -29.84 -2.59 4.86
N PRO A 135 -29.63 -1.50 4.09
CA PRO A 135 -29.22 -1.62 2.71
C PRO A 135 -27.98 -2.52 2.68
N THR A 136 -28.15 -3.74 2.18
CA THR A 136 -27.02 -4.59 1.87
C THR A 136 -26.50 -4.01 0.58
N PHE A 137 -25.39 -3.28 0.65
CA PHE A 137 -24.66 -2.86 -0.53
C PHE A 137 -24.36 -4.14 -1.33
N THR A 138 -25.10 -4.33 -2.42
CA THR A 138 -24.74 -5.33 -3.42
C THR A 138 -23.62 -4.69 -4.21
N PRO A 139 -22.36 -5.12 -4.04
CA PRO A 139 -21.27 -4.57 -4.84
C PRO A 139 -21.65 -4.71 -6.32
N PRO A 140 -21.50 -3.65 -7.13
CA PRO A 140 -21.80 -3.73 -8.56
C PRO A 140 -21.03 -4.92 -9.15
N ALA A 141 -21.73 -5.74 -9.93
CA ALA A 141 -21.12 -6.88 -10.61
C ALA A 141 -19.92 -6.37 -11.43
N LEU A 142 -18.70 -6.80 -11.07
CA LEU A 142 -17.42 -6.28 -11.55
C LEU A 142 -17.39 -6.22 -13.09
N PRO A 143 -17.52 -5.03 -13.70
CA PRO A 143 -17.23 -4.87 -15.10
C PRO A 143 -15.82 -4.27 -15.18
N PHE A 144 -14.85 -5.11 -15.54
CA PHE A 144 -13.51 -4.71 -16.01
C PHE A 144 -12.59 -4.11 -14.93
N THR A 145 -11.44 -4.76 -14.70
CA THR A 145 -10.18 -4.02 -14.59
C THR A 145 -10.14 -3.13 -15.83
N SER A 146 -10.10 -1.80 -15.69
CA SER A 146 -10.02 -0.96 -16.90
C SER A 146 -8.74 -1.35 -17.65
N GLU A 147 -8.66 -1.10 -18.97
CA GLU A 147 -7.40 -1.29 -19.73
C GLU A 147 -6.22 -0.50 -19.13
N GLU A 148 -6.51 0.37 -18.17
CA GLU A 148 -5.63 1.34 -17.56
C GLU A 148 -5.07 0.84 -16.21
N GLU A 149 -5.66 -0.22 -15.63
CA GLU A 149 -5.13 -0.88 -14.45
C GLU A 149 -3.99 -1.82 -14.84
N HIS A 150 -2.79 -1.48 -14.37
CA HIS A 150 -1.56 -2.20 -14.69
C HIS A 150 -1.10 -3.13 -13.55
N TYR A 151 -2.05 -3.73 -12.82
CA TYR A 151 -1.79 -4.81 -11.86
C TYR A 151 -1.25 -6.04 -12.58
N TRP A 152 0.02 -6.01 -12.97
CA TRP A 152 0.66 -7.09 -13.74
C TRP A 152 1.59 -7.90 -12.87
N LEU A 153 2.00 -7.33 -11.74
CA LEU A 153 3.14 -7.80 -10.98
C LEU A 153 2.69 -8.62 -9.78
N LYS A 154 3.28 -9.81 -9.65
CA LYS A 154 3.31 -10.53 -8.38
C LYS A 154 4.21 -9.79 -7.39
N ARG A 155 4.06 -10.11 -6.10
CA ARG A 155 4.99 -9.64 -5.09
C ARG A 155 6.36 -10.29 -5.35
N PRO A 156 7.47 -9.55 -5.26
CA PRO A 156 8.81 -10.07 -5.56
C PRO A 156 9.39 -10.95 -4.43
N ILE A 157 8.55 -11.34 -3.46
CA ILE A 157 8.86 -12.22 -2.34
C ILE A 157 7.84 -13.38 -2.40
N PRO A 158 8.28 -14.66 -2.29
CA PRO A 158 7.37 -15.80 -2.32
C PRO A 158 6.28 -15.74 -1.25
N GLU A 159 5.16 -16.40 -1.53
CA GLU A 159 4.09 -16.60 -0.54
C GLU A 159 4.64 -17.23 0.76
N GLY A 160 4.12 -16.76 1.89
CA GLY A 160 4.61 -17.15 3.22
C GLY A 160 5.74 -16.26 3.78
N GLY A 161 6.30 -15.34 2.98
CA GLY A 161 7.20 -14.27 3.43
C GLY A 161 6.49 -12.97 3.84
N THR A 162 7.26 -11.94 4.21
CA THR A 162 6.75 -10.57 4.37
C THR A 162 6.47 -9.97 3.00
N VAL A 163 5.20 -9.99 2.59
CA VAL A 163 4.74 -9.56 1.26
C VAL A 163 4.18 -8.13 1.22
N TRP A 164 4.25 -7.42 2.34
CA TRP A 164 3.74 -6.05 2.47
C TRP A 164 4.81 -5.03 2.11
N THR A 165 4.42 -3.97 1.40
CA THR A 165 5.31 -2.82 1.19
C THR A 165 5.46 -2.04 2.49
N ASP A 166 6.66 -1.52 2.75
CA ASP A 166 6.89 -0.58 3.84
C ASP A 166 6.05 0.68 3.64
N LYS A 167 5.48 1.20 4.73
CA LYS A 167 4.65 2.42 4.74
C LYS A 167 5.42 3.65 5.26
N ILE A 168 6.63 3.48 5.81
CA ILE A 168 7.42 4.55 6.42
C ILE A 168 8.18 5.38 5.37
N TYR A 169 8.71 4.72 4.34
CA TYR A 169 9.41 5.34 3.22
C TYR A 169 8.73 4.92 1.91
N PRO A 170 7.53 5.45 1.63
CA PRO A 170 6.81 5.14 0.40
C PRO A 170 7.43 5.85 -0.81
N TYR A 171 7.11 5.38 -2.01
CA TYR A 171 7.43 6.07 -3.27
C TYR A 171 7.07 7.57 -3.21
N GLY A 172 7.99 8.41 -3.65
CA GLY A 172 7.90 9.88 -3.58
C GLY A 172 8.10 10.46 -2.18
N GLY A 173 8.11 9.67 -1.12
CA GLY A 173 8.35 10.12 0.24
C GLY A 173 9.81 10.42 0.54
N THR A 174 10.05 11.29 1.53
CA THR A 174 11.38 11.75 1.96
C THR A 174 11.71 11.37 3.41
N LYS A 175 10.85 10.55 4.04
CA LYS A 175 10.90 10.25 5.48
C LYS A 175 10.96 11.55 6.32
N GLY A 176 10.03 12.46 6.06
CA GLY A 176 9.95 13.77 6.73
C GLY A 176 11.12 14.71 6.39
N GLY A 177 11.58 14.69 5.15
CA GLY A 177 12.68 15.53 4.66
C GLY A 177 14.09 15.06 5.04
N THR A 178 14.23 13.88 5.64
CA THR A 178 15.55 13.35 6.08
C THR A 178 16.28 12.57 5.00
N LEU A 179 15.54 12.05 4.01
CA LEU A 179 16.05 11.28 2.88
C LEU A 179 15.65 11.95 1.55
N ARG A 180 16.28 11.50 0.46
CA ARG A 180 15.88 11.86 -0.91
C ARG A 180 14.44 11.37 -1.18
N PRO A 181 13.72 11.90 -2.18
CA PRO A 181 12.50 11.26 -2.64
C PRO A 181 12.78 9.80 -3.01
N HIS A 182 11.89 8.90 -2.61
CA HIS A 182 12.04 7.47 -2.85
C HIS A 182 11.52 7.07 -4.24
N HIS A 183 12.28 6.29 -5.00
CA HIS A 183 11.97 5.93 -6.38
C HIS A 183 11.45 4.49 -6.54
N GLY A 184 11.11 3.85 -5.43
CA GLY A 184 10.58 2.48 -5.41
C GLY A 184 9.65 2.24 -4.23
N VAL A 185 9.60 0.98 -3.79
CA VAL A 185 9.03 0.55 -2.51
C VAL A 185 10.01 -0.40 -1.83
N GLU A 186 9.91 -0.48 -0.51
CA GLU A 186 10.69 -1.43 0.28
C GLU A 186 9.85 -2.61 0.74
N PHE A 187 10.45 -3.79 0.81
CA PHE A 187 9.94 -4.96 1.55
C PHE A 187 10.92 -5.28 2.67
N TYR A 188 10.47 -5.17 3.93
CA TYR A 188 11.30 -5.53 5.09
C TYR A 188 11.36 -7.04 5.27
N VAL A 189 12.46 -7.62 4.79
CA VAL A 189 12.72 -9.06 4.83
C VAL A 189 14.11 -9.33 5.40
N ASN A 190 14.28 -10.49 6.04
CA ASN A 190 15.58 -10.89 6.59
C ASN A 190 16.60 -11.08 5.47
N HIS A 191 17.88 -10.94 5.79
CA HIS A 191 18.97 -11.31 4.88
C HIS A 191 18.81 -12.79 4.44
N GLY A 192 19.03 -13.06 3.16
CA GLY A 192 18.91 -14.40 2.59
C GLY A 192 17.46 -14.80 2.25
N THR A 193 16.49 -13.90 2.35
CA THR A 193 15.11 -14.19 1.91
C THR A 193 15.09 -14.33 0.39
N GLN A 194 14.35 -15.30 -0.13
CA GLN A 194 14.22 -15.49 -1.57
C GLN A 194 13.57 -14.28 -2.23
N VAL A 195 14.14 -13.87 -3.37
CA VAL A 195 13.59 -12.84 -4.25
C VAL A 195 13.25 -13.50 -5.57
N ILE A 196 12.01 -13.33 -6.02
CA ILE A 196 11.45 -13.93 -7.22
C ILE A 196 11.09 -12.87 -8.26
N ALA A 197 11.08 -13.24 -9.53
CA ALA A 197 10.65 -12.36 -10.61
C ALA A 197 9.16 -12.00 -10.45
N ALA A 198 8.84 -10.71 -10.37
CA ALA A 198 7.49 -10.20 -10.24
C ALA A 198 6.63 -10.41 -11.51
N ALA A 199 7.28 -10.55 -12.68
CA ALA A 199 6.69 -10.89 -13.97
C ALA A 199 7.75 -11.56 -14.87
N SER A 200 7.30 -12.26 -15.91
CA SER A 200 8.20 -12.85 -16.92
C SER A 200 8.91 -11.78 -17.74
N GLY A 201 10.15 -12.04 -18.11
CA GLY A 201 10.94 -11.10 -18.88
C GLY A 201 12.39 -11.53 -19.09
N THR A 202 13.18 -10.65 -19.69
CA THR A 202 14.61 -10.85 -19.92
C THR A 202 15.44 -10.04 -18.93
N VAL A 203 16.39 -10.70 -18.27
CA VAL A 203 17.35 -10.05 -17.37
C VAL A 203 18.29 -9.17 -18.20
N VAL A 204 18.24 -7.86 -17.99
CA VAL A 204 19.09 -6.87 -18.67
C VAL A 204 20.26 -6.41 -17.81
N VAL A 205 20.20 -6.66 -16.50
CA VAL A 205 21.30 -6.43 -15.56
C VAL A 205 21.27 -7.52 -14.49
N ALA A 206 22.43 -8.11 -14.19
CA ALA A 206 22.63 -9.00 -13.05
C ALA A 206 24.06 -8.85 -12.51
N GLY A 207 24.22 -8.14 -11.40
CA GLY A 207 25.55 -7.86 -10.85
C GLY A 207 25.54 -6.78 -9.77
N ASN A 208 26.66 -6.07 -9.61
CA ASN A 208 26.76 -4.91 -8.72
C ASN A 208 26.88 -3.60 -9.50
N ASP A 209 26.46 -2.50 -8.89
CA ASP A 209 26.50 -1.15 -9.45
C ASP A 209 27.74 -0.33 -9.04
N ASN A 210 28.86 -0.98 -8.70
CA ASN A 210 30.09 -0.28 -8.26
C ASN A 210 30.78 0.56 -9.35
N VAL A 211 30.46 0.31 -10.62
CA VAL A 211 31.10 0.97 -11.78
C VAL A 211 30.08 1.72 -12.64
N ILE A 212 28.89 1.14 -12.81
CA ILE A 212 27.79 1.73 -13.57
C ILE A 212 26.73 2.17 -12.57
N ALA A 213 26.38 3.45 -12.57
CA ALA A 213 25.29 3.96 -11.75
C ALA A 213 23.95 3.61 -12.40
N TYR A 214 23.15 2.76 -11.74
CA TYR A 214 21.76 2.51 -12.11
C TYR A 214 20.77 3.37 -11.31
N GLY A 215 21.26 3.98 -10.22
CA GLY A 215 20.55 4.94 -9.36
C GLY A 215 21.19 6.32 -9.44
N PRO A 216 21.11 7.14 -8.37
CA PRO A 216 21.70 8.49 -8.37
C PRO A 216 23.24 8.48 -8.40
N GLU A 217 23.86 7.40 -7.95
CA GLU A 217 25.32 7.21 -7.91
C GLU A 217 25.69 5.72 -7.99
N THR A 218 26.99 5.42 -8.16
CA THR A 218 27.51 4.05 -8.11
C THR A 218 27.49 3.48 -6.69
N ASN A 219 27.37 2.16 -6.53
CA ASN A 219 27.25 1.47 -5.24
C ASN A 219 26.04 1.96 -4.42
N PHE A 220 24.99 2.44 -5.09
CA PHE A 220 23.76 2.89 -4.45
C PHE A 220 22.88 1.69 -4.11
N TYR A 221 22.58 0.86 -5.10
CA TYR A 221 21.77 -0.35 -4.93
C TYR A 221 22.60 -1.55 -4.46
N GLY A 222 23.92 -1.53 -4.65
CA GLY A 222 24.78 -2.67 -4.38
C GLY A 222 24.59 -3.75 -5.43
N ASN A 223 24.28 -4.97 -5.00
CA ASN A 223 23.90 -6.03 -5.92
C ASN A 223 22.44 -5.83 -6.36
N LEU A 224 22.21 -5.91 -7.66
CA LEU A 224 20.91 -5.73 -8.26
C LEU A 224 20.66 -6.67 -9.44
N VAL A 225 19.38 -6.90 -9.69
CA VAL A 225 18.86 -7.49 -10.91
C VAL A 225 17.89 -6.49 -11.55
N ILE A 226 17.94 -6.34 -12.86
CA ILE A 226 16.94 -5.59 -13.63
C ILE A 226 16.40 -6.49 -14.72
N ILE A 227 15.08 -6.62 -14.78
CA ILE A 227 14.35 -7.43 -15.78
C ILE A 227 13.55 -6.48 -16.65
N GLU A 228 13.74 -6.56 -17.97
CA GLU A 228 12.81 -6.00 -18.95
C GLU A 228 11.66 -6.99 -19.17
N LEU A 229 10.43 -6.56 -18.95
CA LEU A 229 9.27 -7.43 -19.00
C LEU A 229 8.87 -7.77 -20.43
N ASP A 230 8.28 -8.96 -20.63
CA ASP A 230 7.77 -9.39 -21.94
C ASP A 230 6.58 -8.53 -22.41
N THR A 231 5.91 -7.84 -21.48
CA THR A 231 4.76 -6.98 -21.72
C THR A 231 5.14 -5.51 -21.68
N GLU A 232 4.66 -4.75 -22.67
CA GLU A 232 4.79 -3.30 -22.73
C GLU A 232 3.55 -2.60 -22.17
N PHE A 233 3.73 -1.44 -21.54
CA PHE A 233 2.64 -0.56 -21.12
C PHE A 233 2.56 0.66 -22.02
N GLN A 234 1.40 0.86 -22.65
CA GLN A 234 1.17 1.95 -23.60
C GLN A 234 2.24 2.02 -24.71
N GLY A 235 2.70 0.84 -25.17
CA GLY A 235 3.75 0.71 -26.20
C GLY A 235 5.15 1.09 -25.72
N GLN A 236 5.39 1.08 -24.42
CA GLN A 236 6.69 1.33 -23.81
C GLN A 236 7.18 0.12 -23.02
N PRO A 237 8.49 -0.20 -23.07
CA PRO A 237 9.06 -1.27 -22.26
C PRO A 237 8.92 -0.97 -20.77
N VAL A 238 8.66 -2.01 -19.98
CA VAL A 238 8.57 -1.93 -18.53
C VAL A 238 9.75 -2.69 -17.94
N TYR A 239 10.39 -2.13 -16.91
CA TYR A 239 11.48 -2.78 -16.21
C TYR A 239 11.15 -2.92 -14.73
N ASN A 240 11.56 -4.04 -14.14
CA ASN A 240 11.57 -4.22 -12.68
C ASN A 240 13.00 -4.29 -12.19
N LEU A 241 13.32 -3.47 -11.17
CA LEU A 241 14.61 -3.48 -10.49
C LEU A 241 14.45 -4.09 -9.10
N TYR A 242 15.38 -4.96 -8.73
CA TYR A 242 15.48 -5.63 -7.44
C TYR A 242 16.86 -5.32 -6.86
N ALA A 243 16.94 -4.67 -5.70
CA ALA A 243 18.18 -4.12 -5.17
C ALA A 243 18.50 -4.57 -3.73
N HIS A 244 19.68 -4.17 -3.26
CA HIS A 244 20.27 -4.52 -1.97
C HIS A 244 20.48 -6.03 -1.80
N LEU A 245 20.64 -6.78 -2.89
CA LEU A 245 20.68 -8.24 -2.88
C LEU A 245 21.95 -8.78 -2.18
N SER A 246 21.89 -9.97 -1.59
CA SER A 246 23.08 -10.67 -1.08
C SER A 246 23.74 -11.53 -2.16
N ASP A 247 22.91 -12.28 -2.89
CA ASP A 247 23.32 -13.26 -3.88
C ASP A 247 22.41 -13.18 -5.10
N ILE A 248 22.97 -13.38 -6.29
CA ILE A 248 22.26 -13.33 -7.57
C ILE A 248 22.36 -14.71 -8.23
N TYR A 249 21.23 -15.23 -8.72
CA TYR A 249 21.10 -16.57 -9.30
C TYR A 249 20.75 -16.58 -10.79
N VAL A 250 20.68 -15.40 -11.40
CA VAL A 250 20.43 -15.22 -12.83
C VAL A 250 21.58 -14.46 -13.50
N ALA A 251 21.62 -14.49 -14.82
CA ALA A 251 22.61 -13.79 -15.62
C ALA A 251 21.96 -12.86 -16.65
N GLU A 252 22.68 -11.82 -17.06
CA GLU A 252 22.25 -10.96 -18.16
C GLU A 252 21.99 -11.77 -19.44
N GLY A 253 20.89 -11.47 -20.14
CA GLY A 253 20.39 -12.18 -21.30
C GLY A 253 19.55 -13.42 -20.98
N GLN A 254 19.43 -13.82 -19.70
CA GLN A 254 18.55 -14.92 -19.29
C GLN A 254 17.10 -14.46 -19.32
N HIS A 255 16.23 -15.24 -20.00
CA HIS A 255 14.79 -15.12 -19.83
C HIS A 255 14.36 -15.84 -18.55
N VAL A 256 13.46 -15.22 -17.78
CA VAL A 256 12.93 -15.74 -16.52
C VAL A 256 11.41 -15.74 -16.54
N ASP A 257 10.82 -16.78 -15.97
CA ASP A 257 9.39 -16.85 -15.77
C ASP A 257 8.97 -16.09 -14.50
N VAL A 258 7.72 -15.61 -14.46
CA VAL A 258 7.11 -15.08 -13.24
C VAL A 258 7.25 -16.08 -12.08
N GLU A 259 7.54 -15.55 -10.90
CA GLU A 259 7.84 -16.30 -9.66
C GLU A 259 9.12 -17.14 -9.68
N GLN A 260 9.91 -17.10 -10.77
CA GLN A 260 11.21 -17.75 -10.78
C GLN A 260 12.15 -17.11 -9.75
N LEU A 261 12.87 -17.93 -8.98
CA LEU A 261 13.93 -17.47 -8.08
C LEU A 261 15.04 -16.77 -8.87
N ILE A 262 15.31 -15.51 -8.52
CA ILE A 262 16.33 -14.70 -9.20
C ILE A 262 17.50 -14.31 -8.29
N ALA A 263 17.26 -14.19 -6.98
CA ALA A 263 18.24 -13.69 -6.03
C ALA A 263 17.85 -14.00 -4.58
N LEU A 264 18.72 -13.59 -3.66
CA LEU A 264 18.43 -13.46 -2.24
C LEU A 264 18.52 -11.99 -1.79
N SER A 265 17.63 -11.58 -0.89
CA SER A 265 17.67 -10.25 -0.26
C SER A 265 18.91 -10.10 0.63
N GLY A 266 19.39 -8.87 0.78
CA GLY A 266 20.57 -8.58 1.58
C GLY A 266 20.54 -7.15 2.09
N ALA A 267 21.73 -6.58 2.28
CA ALA A 267 21.94 -5.18 2.67
C ALA A 267 23.16 -4.58 1.93
N SER A 268 23.36 -4.96 0.67
CA SER A 268 24.46 -4.42 -0.14
C SER A 268 24.15 -2.99 -0.60
N GLY A 269 25.19 -2.22 -0.96
CA GLY A 269 25.05 -0.81 -1.35
C GLY A 269 24.75 0.09 -0.16
N ILE A 270 23.90 1.10 -0.36
CA ILE A 270 23.44 2.02 0.68
C ILE A 270 22.13 1.48 1.26
N ALA A 271 22.23 0.68 2.32
CA ALA A 271 21.10 0.07 3.01
C ALA A 271 21.26 0.18 4.54
N ASP A 272 20.21 0.60 5.25
CA ASP A 272 20.19 0.72 6.73
C ASP A 272 20.08 -0.65 7.45
N GLY A 273 19.92 -1.73 6.69
CA GLY A 273 19.76 -3.10 7.16
C GLY A 273 19.18 -3.99 6.07
N PRO A 274 18.96 -5.30 6.34
CA PRO A 274 18.41 -6.20 5.33
C PRO A 274 16.99 -5.83 4.89
N HIS A 275 16.80 -5.68 3.59
CA HIS A 275 15.50 -5.44 2.95
C HIS A 275 15.61 -5.69 1.43
N LEU A 276 14.48 -5.64 0.72
CA LEU A 276 14.42 -5.61 -0.74
C LEU A 276 13.87 -4.26 -1.19
N HIS A 277 14.65 -3.55 -2.00
CA HIS A 277 14.19 -2.39 -2.75
C HIS A 277 13.68 -2.83 -4.12
N PHE A 278 12.48 -2.36 -4.48
CA PHE A 278 11.80 -2.72 -5.72
C PHE A 278 11.33 -1.48 -6.47
N GLU A 279 11.66 -1.39 -7.77
CA GLU A 279 11.20 -0.32 -8.65
C GLU A 279 10.46 -0.86 -9.86
N VAL A 280 9.56 -0.02 -10.37
CA VAL A 280 9.03 -0.14 -11.73
C VAL A 280 9.54 1.04 -12.53
N ARG A 281 10.12 0.79 -13.71
CA ARG A 281 10.57 1.82 -14.65
C ARG A 281 9.85 1.67 -15.98
N LEU A 282 9.45 2.78 -16.59
CA LEU A 282 8.71 2.78 -17.86
C LEU A 282 9.50 3.51 -18.95
N GLY A 283 9.51 2.94 -20.16
CA GLY A 283 10.13 3.51 -21.35
C GLY A 283 11.65 3.38 -21.41
N GLN A 284 12.35 3.61 -20.30
CA GLN A 284 13.81 3.48 -20.21
C GLN A 284 14.22 2.83 -18.89
N ASN A 285 15.30 2.05 -18.91
CA ASN A 285 15.95 1.57 -17.69
C ASN A 285 16.81 2.69 -17.07
N ASN A 286 16.17 3.65 -16.41
CA ASN A 286 16.82 4.81 -15.80
C ASN A 286 16.15 5.16 -14.45
N TYR A 287 16.92 5.70 -13.51
CA TYR A 287 16.45 6.22 -12.23
C TYR A 287 15.40 7.33 -12.38
N GLY A 288 15.48 8.14 -13.44
CA GLY A 288 14.50 9.22 -13.69
C GLY A 288 13.16 8.76 -14.25
N THR A 289 13.01 7.48 -14.60
CA THR A 289 11.81 6.93 -15.27
C THR A 289 11.07 5.92 -14.39
N THR A 290 11.18 6.05 -13.06
CA THR A 290 10.45 5.22 -12.11
C THR A 290 9.00 5.66 -11.96
N TYR A 291 8.13 4.71 -11.64
CA TYR A 291 6.71 4.89 -11.35
C TYR A 291 6.35 4.12 -10.09
N ASN A 292 5.29 4.53 -9.40
CA ASN A 292 4.93 3.96 -8.11
C ASN A 292 4.60 2.46 -8.22
N PRO A 293 5.43 1.54 -7.70
CA PRO A 293 5.22 0.10 -7.83
C PRO A 293 3.88 -0.38 -7.23
N ARG A 294 3.30 0.37 -6.30
CA ARG A 294 2.02 0.05 -5.65
C ARG A 294 0.82 0.04 -6.60
N LEU A 295 0.92 0.71 -7.75
CA LEU A 295 -0.11 0.66 -8.79
C LEU A 295 0.05 -0.56 -9.72
N TRP A 296 1.20 -1.24 -9.65
CA TRP A 296 1.55 -2.37 -10.52
C TRP A 296 1.44 -3.73 -9.82
N LEU A 297 1.58 -3.75 -8.50
CA LEU A 297 1.45 -4.95 -7.69
C LEU A 297 -0.02 -5.32 -7.52
N TYR A 298 -0.36 -6.60 -7.76
CA TYR A 298 -1.70 -7.09 -7.43
C TYR A 298 -2.03 -6.85 -5.95
N PRO A 299 -3.20 -6.26 -5.64
CA PRO A 299 -3.66 -6.14 -4.26
C PRO A 299 -4.06 -7.52 -3.71
N PHE A 300 -4.03 -7.67 -2.40
CA PHE A 300 -4.50 -8.89 -1.73
C PHE A 300 -6.01 -9.13 -1.92
N PRO A 301 -6.49 -10.38 -1.74
CA PRO A 301 -7.91 -10.66 -1.73
C PRO A 301 -8.69 -9.81 -0.74
N ASP A 302 -9.75 -9.16 -1.22
CA ASP A 302 -10.59 -8.21 -0.46
C ASP A 302 -9.92 -6.86 -0.14
N TYR A 303 -8.79 -6.54 -0.79
CA TYR A 303 -8.12 -5.24 -0.70
C TYR A 303 -8.16 -4.52 -2.04
N GLY A 304 -8.18 -3.19 -1.99
CA GLY A 304 -7.95 -2.31 -3.13
C GLY A 304 -6.73 -1.44 -2.93
N THR A 305 -6.38 -0.68 -3.95
CA THR A 305 -5.36 0.39 -3.86
C THR A 305 -6.07 1.74 -3.91
N VAL A 306 -5.63 2.68 -3.08
CA VAL A 306 -6.11 4.06 -3.11
C VAL A 306 -5.03 4.93 -3.70
N ALA A 307 -5.30 5.47 -4.88
CA ALA A 307 -4.45 6.46 -5.53
C ALA A 307 -5.12 7.82 -5.42
N GLY A 308 -4.36 8.90 -5.37
CA GLY A 308 -4.99 10.20 -5.36
C GLY A 308 -4.06 11.35 -5.60
N ARG A 309 -4.66 12.52 -5.72
CA ARG A 309 -3.93 13.77 -5.81
C ARG A 309 -4.47 14.82 -4.85
N VAL A 310 -3.55 15.50 -4.20
CA VAL A 310 -3.84 16.69 -3.39
C VAL A 310 -3.51 17.92 -4.23
N ILE A 311 -4.50 18.75 -4.50
CA ILE A 311 -4.36 19.93 -5.37
C ILE A 311 -4.74 21.22 -4.64
N ARG A 312 -4.16 22.34 -5.03
CA ARG A 312 -4.62 23.68 -4.64
C ARG A 312 -5.72 24.16 -5.58
N GLY A 313 -6.41 25.24 -5.22
CA GLY A 313 -7.43 25.87 -6.07
C GLY A 313 -6.95 26.31 -7.46
N ASN A 314 -5.64 26.50 -7.67
CA ASN A 314 -5.04 26.78 -8.97
C ASN A 314 -4.66 25.52 -9.78
N GLY A 315 -4.97 24.32 -9.28
CA GLY A 315 -4.65 23.03 -9.89
C GLY A 315 -3.24 22.50 -9.65
N SER A 316 -2.37 23.25 -8.95
CA SER A 316 -1.03 22.76 -8.61
C SER A 316 -1.08 21.65 -7.55
N LEU A 317 -0.20 20.66 -7.69
CA LEU A 317 -0.04 19.59 -6.71
C LEU A 317 0.54 20.11 -5.40
N VAL A 318 0.04 19.57 -4.30
CA VAL A 318 0.57 19.85 -2.96
C VAL A 318 1.59 18.78 -2.62
N GLU A 319 2.84 19.19 -2.46
CA GLU A 319 3.95 18.31 -2.08
C GLU A 319 3.99 18.10 -0.58
N GLU A 320 4.45 16.92 -0.16
CA GLU A 320 4.69 16.55 1.24
C GLU A 320 3.50 16.78 2.20
N ALA A 321 2.27 16.71 1.68
CA ALA A 321 1.05 16.79 2.48
C ALA A 321 0.85 15.49 3.25
N PRO A 322 0.69 15.52 4.59
CA PRO A 322 0.28 14.34 5.35
C PRO A 322 -1.13 13.90 4.94
N ILE A 323 -1.26 12.63 4.55
CA ILE A 323 -2.54 12.00 4.23
C ILE A 323 -2.75 10.83 5.18
N SER A 324 -3.95 10.73 5.74
CA SER A 324 -4.40 9.56 6.48
C SER A 324 -5.73 9.05 5.95
N MET A 325 -6.02 7.78 6.23
CA MET A 325 -7.32 7.18 6.00
C MET A 325 -7.81 6.52 7.27
N ASP A 326 -8.98 6.95 7.71
CA ASP A 326 -9.69 6.36 8.83
C ASP A 326 -10.84 5.52 8.30
N ARG A 327 -10.93 4.26 8.71
CA ARG A 327 -12.08 3.42 8.38
C ARG A 327 -13.27 3.85 9.22
N ILE A 328 -14.43 4.05 8.57
CA ILE A 328 -15.62 4.60 9.23
C ILE A 328 -16.75 3.59 9.42
N ASP A 329 -16.66 2.42 8.75
CA ASP A 329 -17.66 1.35 8.85
C ASP A 329 -17.22 0.15 9.71
N ALA A 330 -15.96 0.11 10.14
CA ALA A 330 -15.42 -0.88 11.07
C ALA A 330 -14.12 -0.40 11.70
N ASP A 331 -13.67 -1.09 12.74
CA ASP A 331 -12.33 -0.92 13.27
C ASP A 331 -11.30 -1.38 12.22
N SER A 332 -10.28 -0.55 12.00
CA SER A 332 -9.15 -0.88 11.13
C SER A 332 -7.89 -0.20 11.62
N HIS A 333 -6.76 -0.68 11.13
CA HIS A 333 -5.49 -0.01 11.33
C HIS A 333 -5.51 1.36 10.67
N TYR A 334 -4.91 2.33 11.36
CA TYR A 334 -4.64 3.65 10.80
C TYR A 334 -3.71 3.50 9.59
N LEU A 335 -4.15 4.02 8.46
CA LEU A 335 -3.36 4.05 7.23
C LEU A 335 -2.93 5.49 7.00
N ALA A 336 -1.66 5.69 6.66
CA ALA A 336 -1.14 7.00 6.34
C ALA A 336 -0.05 6.93 5.28
N THR A 337 0.08 8.04 4.58
CA THR A 337 1.15 8.30 3.63
C THR A 337 1.43 9.80 3.60
N THR A 338 2.31 10.22 2.72
CA THR A 338 2.58 11.62 2.44
C THR A 338 2.56 11.80 0.93
N SER A 339 2.06 12.93 0.45
CA SER A 339 2.12 13.19 -0.98
C SER A 339 3.57 13.33 -1.43
N TYR A 340 3.84 13.00 -2.69
CA TYR A 340 5.17 12.97 -3.27
C TYR A 340 5.89 14.30 -3.05
N ALA A 341 7.18 14.21 -2.79
CA ALA A 341 8.07 15.35 -2.66
C ALA A 341 8.68 15.71 -4.02
N GLY A 342 8.57 16.99 -4.39
CA GLY A 342 9.21 17.55 -5.58
C GLY A 342 8.75 16.94 -6.91
N THR A 343 9.54 17.22 -7.95
CA THR A 343 9.26 16.84 -9.34
C THR A 343 10.16 15.72 -9.85
N THR A 344 10.87 15.01 -8.96
CA THR A 344 11.85 13.99 -9.35
C THR A 344 11.26 12.58 -9.44
N VAL A 345 10.01 12.42 -9.00
CA VAL A 345 9.24 11.17 -9.13
C VAL A 345 8.10 11.37 -10.12
N ASN A 346 7.78 10.33 -10.87
CA ASN A 346 6.73 10.38 -11.87
C ASN A 346 5.40 9.90 -11.29
N SER A 347 4.32 10.55 -11.73
CA SER A 347 2.96 10.07 -11.58
C SER A 347 2.57 9.22 -12.79
N ASP A 348 1.58 8.36 -12.62
CA ASP A 348 0.86 7.76 -13.73
C ASP A 348 0.26 8.84 -14.65
N ALA A 349 0.24 8.58 -15.97
CA ALA A 349 -0.17 9.54 -16.98
C ALA A 349 -1.68 9.80 -17.00
N GLN A 350 -2.49 8.89 -16.46
CA GLN A 350 -3.93 9.04 -16.36
C GLN A 350 -4.32 9.64 -15.02
N TRP A 351 -3.80 9.08 -13.94
CA TRP A 351 -4.22 9.48 -12.60
C TRP A 351 -3.60 10.81 -12.19
N HIS A 352 -2.39 11.10 -12.66
CA HIS A 352 -1.57 12.20 -12.18
C HIS A 352 -1.55 12.23 -10.65
N GLU A 353 -1.43 11.04 -10.06
CA GLU A 353 -1.47 10.86 -8.62
C GLU A 353 -0.21 11.46 -7.99
N ASN A 354 -0.37 12.00 -6.79
CA ASN A 354 0.76 12.37 -5.95
C ASN A 354 0.76 11.63 -4.62
N PHE A 355 -0.08 10.59 -4.45
CA PHE A 355 0.05 9.62 -3.37
C PHE A 355 -0.63 8.30 -3.74
N VAL A 356 -0.15 7.21 -3.14
CA VAL A 356 -0.75 5.87 -3.23
C VAL A 356 -0.64 5.14 -1.90
N ILE A 357 -1.74 4.51 -1.48
CA ILE A 357 -1.82 3.55 -0.39
C ILE A 357 -2.30 2.22 -0.99
N ASP A 358 -1.41 1.24 -1.08
CA ASP A 358 -1.73 -0.13 -1.46
C ASP A 358 -2.26 -0.95 -0.28
N ASP A 359 -2.96 -2.02 -0.63
CA ASP A 359 -3.51 -3.01 0.29
C ASP A 359 -4.41 -2.38 1.35
N VAL A 360 -5.41 -1.62 0.90
CA VAL A 360 -6.46 -1.06 1.74
C VAL A 360 -7.65 -2.03 1.77
N PRO A 361 -8.05 -2.57 2.95
CA PRO A 361 -9.19 -3.47 3.04
C PRO A 361 -10.46 -2.82 2.48
N MET A 362 -11.31 -3.59 1.81
CA MET A 362 -12.58 -3.05 1.31
C MET A 362 -13.45 -2.49 2.44
N GLY A 363 -14.13 -1.38 2.17
CA GLY A 363 -14.99 -0.69 3.13
C GLY A 363 -15.06 0.82 2.91
N TYR A 364 -15.78 1.50 3.80
CA TYR A 364 -15.88 2.96 3.81
C TYR A 364 -14.74 3.59 4.60
N TYR A 365 -14.13 4.61 4.02
CA TYR A 365 -13.05 5.39 4.63
C TYR A 365 -13.30 6.88 4.48
N GLU A 366 -12.80 7.63 5.44
CA GLU A 366 -12.57 9.06 5.32
C GLU A 366 -11.08 9.29 5.01
N VAL A 367 -10.78 9.83 3.83
CA VAL A 367 -9.44 10.28 3.45
C VAL A 367 -9.24 11.70 3.97
N ILE A 368 -8.16 11.91 4.72
CA ILE A 368 -7.90 13.15 5.44
C ILE A 368 -6.55 13.70 5.00
N VAL A 369 -6.55 14.93 4.49
CA VAL A 369 -5.33 15.70 4.21
C VAL A 369 -5.18 16.78 5.27
N ALA A 370 -4.04 16.79 5.96
CA ALA A 370 -3.75 17.79 6.98
C ALA A 370 -2.80 18.87 6.45
N VAL A 371 -3.22 20.13 6.51
CA VAL A 371 -2.37 21.28 6.12
C VAL A 371 -2.37 22.29 7.27
N GLY A 372 -1.26 22.35 8.01
CA GLY A 372 -1.18 23.12 9.24
C GLY A 372 -2.21 22.65 10.27
N LYS A 373 -3.19 23.51 10.59
CA LYS A 373 -4.29 23.18 11.52
C LYS A 373 -5.57 22.74 10.81
N ARG A 374 -5.64 22.89 9.48
CA ARG A 374 -6.82 22.54 8.68
C ARG A 374 -6.77 21.06 8.30
N LYS A 375 -7.93 20.42 8.27
CA LYS A 375 -8.11 19.07 7.75
C LYS A 375 -9.13 19.13 6.63
N PHE A 376 -8.79 18.56 5.49
CA PHE A 376 -9.67 18.38 4.35
C PHE A 376 -10.03 16.90 4.28
N LYS A 377 -11.32 16.59 4.18
CA LYS A 377 -11.87 15.24 4.34
C LYS A 377 -12.67 14.86 3.12
N GLN A 378 -12.51 13.63 2.65
CA GLN A 378 -13.28 13.07 1.56
C GLN A 378 -13.63 11.62 1.88
N GLU A 379 -14.92 11.29 1.90
CA GLU A 379 -15.35 9.91 2.04
C GLU A 379 -15.21 9.15 0.72
N ILE A 380 -14.74 7.91 0.82
CA ILE A 380 -14.65 6.97 -0.30
C ILE A 380 -15.11 5.58 0.14
N TYR A 381 -15.55 4.78 -0.82
CA TYR A 381 -15.64 3.33 -0.66
C TYR A 381 -14.47 2.70 -1.40
N VAL A 382 -13.69 1.86 -0.71
CA VAL A 382 -12.59 1.10 -1.30
C VAL A 382 -13.15 -0.21 -1.83
N PHE A 383 -13.18 -0.33 -3.15
CA PHE A 383 -13.49 -1.57 -3.84
C PHE A 383 -12.26 -2.47 -3.90
N PRO A 384 -12.42 -3.79 -3.69
CA PRO A 384 -11.32 -4.72 -3.80
C PRO A 384 -10.88 -4.94 -5.25
N TYR A 385 -9.64 -5.40 -5.44
CA TYR A 385 -9.02 -5.77 -6.73
C TYR A 385 -8.88 -4.64 -7.74
N ARG A 386 -9.00 -3.38 -7.32
CA ARG A 386 -8.97 -2.23 -8.23
C ARG A 386 -8.34 -0.99 -7.62
N THR A 387 -8.00 -0.03 -8.47
CA THR A 387 -7.59 1.31 -8.05
C THR A 387 -8.83 2.15 -7.73
N ASN A 388 -8.81 2.80 -6.57
CA ASN A 388 -9.82 3.71 -6.09
C ASN A 388 -9.20 5.10 -6.06
N PHE A 389 -9.64 5.97 -6.97
CA PHE A 389 -9.03 7.30 -7.10
C PHE A 389 -9.75 8.34 -6.25
N VAL A 390 -8.98 9.24 -5.64
CA VAL A 390 -9.50 10.37 -4.87
C VAL A 390 -8.73 11.65 -5.20
N GLU A 391 -9.45 12.73 -5.43
CA GLU A 391 -8.89 14.08 -5.57
C GLU A 391 -9.34 14.91 -4.37
N ILE A 392 -8.39 15.57 -3.70
CA ILE A 392 -8.68 16.44 -2.57
C ILE A 392 -8.13 17.82 -2.89
N MET A 393 -9.04 18.78 -3.05
CA MET A 393 -8.69 20.18 -3.19
C MET A 393 -8.50 20.81 -1.81
N ILE A 394 -7.33 21.39 -1.58
CA ILE A 394 -7.08 22.25 -0.44
C ILE A 394 -7.27 23.70 -0.88
N GLU A 395 -7.98 24.46 -0.06
CA GLU A 395 -8.04 25.91 -0.21
C GLU A 395 -6.83 26.52 0.52
N ASP A 396 -6.25 27.57 -0.08
CA ASP A 396 -5.13 28.31 0.51
C ASP A 396 -5.48 28.97 1.86
#